data_AF-A0A1H1UVQ8-F1
#
_entry.id   AF-A0A1H1UVQ8-F1
#
_cell.length_a   1.000
_cell.length_b   1.000
_cell.length_c   1.000
_cell.angle_alpha   90.00
_cell.angle_beta   90.00
_cell.angle_gamma   90.00
#
_symmetry.space_group_name_H-M   'P 1'
#
loop_
_entity.id
_entity.type
_entity.pdbx_description
1 polymer ?
#
loop_
_entity_poly.entity_id
_entity_poly.type
_entity_poly.pdbx_seq_one_letter_code
_entity_poly.pdbx_strand_id
1 'polypeptide(L)'
;MTDSTPEPTANDDLSPEAQTPTPTPASDTTEGEATTPEQADSPEDADPAEVPSTEELEEPSTEKSPGEEPKAPKRDDPEPDHEAVGLGVD
;
A
#
# COMPACT_ATOMS: atom_id res chain seq x y z
N MET A 1 29.89 13.34 -19.95
CA MET A 1 28.78 12.70 -19.24
C MET A 1 29.18 11.27 -18.91
N THR A 2 29.29 10.92 -17.64
CA THR A 2 29.26 9.51 -17.21
C THR A 2 27.95 9.34 -16.45
N ASP A 3 26.97 8.72 -17.11
CA ASP A 3 25.75 8.25 -16.45
C ASP A 3 26.08 6.90 -15.84
N SER A 4 26.07 6.82 -14.50
CA SER A 4 26.22 5.57 -13.76
C SER A 4 24.92 5.35 -13.01
N THR A 5 23.97 4.71 -13.69
CA THR A 5 22.78 4.14 -13.08
C THR A 5 23.19 2.84 -12.37
N PRO A 6 23.03 2.69 -11.04
CA PRO A 6 23.17 1.40 -10.40
C PRO A 6 21.98 0.50 -10.76
N GLU A 7 22.25 -0.78 -11.09
CA GLU A 7 21.21 -1.80 -11.26
C GLU A 7 20.53 -2.09 -9.91
N PRO A 8 19.18 -2.19 -9.85
CA PRO A 8 18.50 -2.62 -8.64
C PRO A 8 18.72 -4.12 -8.46
N THR A 9 19.53 -4.50 -7.46
CA THR A 9 19.61 -5.89 -7.01
C THR A 9 18.34 -6.21 -6.21
N ALA A 10 17.56 -7.16 -6.73
CA ALA A 10 16.48 -7.78 -6.00
C ALA A 10 17.05 -8.51 -4.77
N ASN A 11 16.70 -8.04 -3.57
CA ASN A 11 16.66 -8.86 -2.36
C ASN A 11 15.44 -8.41 -1.55
N ASP A 12 14.32 -9.00 -1.94
CA ASP A 12 13.36 -9.69 -1.07
C ASP A 12 13.84 -9.82 0.40
N ASP A 13 13.29 -8.99 1.28
CA ASP A 13 12.77 -9.45 2.58
C ASP A 13 11.73 -8.43 3.08
N LEU A 14 10.55 -8.56 2.51
CA LEU A 14 9.33 -7.98 3.06
C LEU A 14 9.06 -8.70 4.39
N SER A 15 9.52 -8.16 5.52
CA SER A 15 9.11 -8.68 6.83
C SER A 15 7.57 -8.69 6.92
N PRO A 16 6.91 -9.86 6.98
CA PRO A 16 5.45 -9.94 6.88
C PRO A 16 4.73 -9.65 8.22
N GLU A 17 5.43 -9.24 9.27
CA GLU A 17 4.94 -9.36 10.65
C GLU A 17 4.28 -8.10 11.26
N ALA A 18 3.84 -7.13 10.46
CA ALA A 18 3.09 -5.97 10.97
C ALA A 18 1.64 -5.86 10.44
N GLN A 19 1.07 -6.93 9.88
CA GLN A 19 -0.35 -6.95 9.55
C GLN A 19 -1.17 -7.35 10.78
N THR A 20 -1.37 -6.42 11.72
CA THR A 20 -2.49 -6.56 12.66
C THR A 20 -3.78 -6.45 11.86
N PRO A 21 -4.65 -7.47 11.82
CA PRO A 21 -5.90 -7.36 11.09
C PRO A 21 -6.77 -6.26 11.71
N THR A 22 -7.10 -5.24 10.92
CA THR A 22 -8.14 -4.27 11.27
C THR A 22 -9.43 -5.05 11.58
N PRO A 23 -10.08 -4.86 12.75
CA PRO A 23 -11.35 -5.52 13.02
C PRO A 23 -12.39 -5.05 12.00
N THR A 24 -12.85 -5.98 11.16
CA THR A 24 -13.97 -5.77 10.25
C THR A 24 -15.24 -5.50 11.07
N PRO A 25 -16.02 -4.44 10.79
CA PRO A 25 -17.32 -4.30 11.43
C PRO A 25 -18.17 -5.52 11.06
N ALA A 26 -18.82 -6.13 12.06
CA ALA A 26 -19.76 -7.22 11.80
C ALA A 26 -20.93 -6.66 10.98
N SER A 27 -20.91 -6.91 9.68
CA SER A 27 -22.04 -6.65 8.81
C SER A 27 -23.20 -7.53 9.25
N ASP A 28 -24.25 -6.88 9.72
CA ASP A 28 -25.56 -7.48 9.97
C ASP A 28 -26.00 -8.20 8.67
N THR A 29 -25.95 -9.52 8.70
CA THR A 29 -26.32 -10.37 7.56
C THR A 29 -27.84 -10.41 7.49
N THR A 30 -28.43 -9.49 6.74
CA THR A 30 -29.74 -9.75 6.14
C THR A 30 -29.51 -10.71 4.97
N GLU A 31 -30.23 -11.84 4.98
CA GLU A 31 -30.16 -12.87 3.94
C GLU A 31 -30.58 -12.29 2.58
N GLY A 32 -29.61 -11.81 1.83
CA GLY A 32 -29.66 -11.71 0.38
C GLY A 32 -28.72 -12.77 -0.17
N GLU A 33 -29.21 -13.65 -1.03
CA GLU A 33 -28.38 -14.60 -1.78
C GLU A 33 -27.27 -13.81 -2.49
N ALA A 34 -26.04 -13.87 -1.96
CA ALA A 34 -24.89 -13.20 -2.56
C ALA A 34 -24.46 -14.00 -3.78
N THR A 35 -25.10 -13.75 -4.92
CA THR A 35 -24.59 -14.19 -6.21
C THR A 35 -23.25 -13.49 -6.43
N THR A 36 -22.16 -14.24 -6.51
CA THR A 36 -20.86 -13.68 -6.89
C THR A 36 -21.01 -12.99 -8.24
N PRO A 37 -20.74 -11.67 -8.35
CA PRO A 37 -20.79 -11.00 -9.65
C PRO A 37 -19.76 -11.64 -10.57
N GLU A 38 -20.12 -11.85 -11.83
CA GLU A 38 -19.20 -12.33 -12.85
C GLU A 38 -18.04 -11.34 -12.96
N GLN A 39 -16.80 -11.82 -12.80
CA GLN A 39 -15.64 -10.94 -12.81
C GLN A 39 -15.52 -10.31 -14.21
N ALA A 40 -15.58 -8.98 -14.28
CA ALA A 40 -15.35 -8.27 -15.53
C ALA A 40 -13.91 -8.52 -16.03
N ASP A 41 -13.77 -8.82 -17.32
CA ASP A 41 -12.48 -9.10 -17.96
C ASP A 41 -11.63 -7.82 -18.09
N SER A 42 -12.26 -6.64 -18.04
CA SER A 42 -11.66 -5.31 -18.14
C SER A 42 -12.55 -4.24 -17.50
N PRO A 43 -11.99 -3.07 -17.12
CA PRO A 43 -12.77 -1.99 -16.50
C PRO A 43 -13.87 -1.41 -17.43
N GLU A 44 -13.70 -1.47 -18.76
CA GLU A 44 -14.76 -1.12 -19.72
C GLU A 44 -15.97 -2.07 -19.71
N ASP A 45 -15.83 -3.31 -19.24
CA ASP A 45 -16.93 -4.28 -19.14
C ASP A 45 -17.69 -4.17 -17.80
N ALA A 46 -17.24 -3.30 -16.89
CA ALA A 46 -17.92 -3.07 -15.62
C ALA A 46 -19.28 -2.37 -15.83
N ASP A 47 -20.28 -2.71 -15.00
CA ASP A 47 -21.58 -2.05 -15.04
C ASP A 47 -21.41 -0.56 -14.70
N PRO A 48 -21.80 0.37 -15.58
CA PRO A 48 -21.68 1.81 -15.32
C PRO A 48 -22.50 2.28 -14.12
N ALA A 49 -23.48 1.50 -13.64
CA ALA A 49 -24.21 1.80 -12.41
C ALA A 49 -23.39 1.49 -11.14
N GLU A 50 -22.39 0.62 -11.23
CA GLU A 50 -21.49 0.27 -10.12
C GLU A 50 -20.18 1.06 -10.15
N VAL A 51 -19.77 1.57 -11.32
CA VAL A 51 -18.58 2.41 -11.44
C VAL A 51 -18.92 3.85 -11.01
N PRO A 52 -18.25 4.39 -9.97
CA PRO A 52 -18.47 5.76 -9.54
C PRO A 52 -18.12 6.76 -10.65
N SER A 53 -18.89 7.84 -10.72
CA SER A 53 -18.69 8.91 -11.70
C SER A 53 -17.39 9.66 -11.39
N THR A 54 -16.81 10.32 -12.40
CA THR A 54 -15.60 11.13 -12.20
C THR A 54 -15.78 12.26 -11.20
N GLU A 55 -16.99 12.83 -11.10
CA GLU A 55 -17.29 13.85 -10.09
C GLU A 55 -17.42 13.30 -8.66
N GLU A 56 -17.62 12.00 -8.50
CA GLU A 56 -17.74 11.32 -7.20
C GLU A 56 -16.38 10.86 -6.66
N LEU A 57 -15.38 10.73 -7.53
CA LEU A 57 -14.02 10.39 -7.15
C LEU A 57 -13.34 11.61 -6.52
N GLU A 58 -12.70 11.41 -5.36
CA GLU A 58 -11.87 12.44 -4.75
C GLU A 58 -10.70 12.79 -5.68
N GLU A 59 -10.42 14.09 -5.83
CA GLU A 59 -9.26 14.52 -6.58
C GLU A 59 -7.96 14.02 -5.91
N PRO A 60 -6.96 13.62 -6.70
CA PRO A 60 -5.66 13.30 -6.13
C PRO A 60 -5.14 14.51 -5.34
N SER A 61 -4.56 14.27 -4.16
CA SER A 61 -4.08 15.36 -3.30
C SER A 61 -3.01 16.18 -4.02
N THR A 62 -3.38 17.38 -4.47
CA THR A 62 -2.48 18.39 -5.04
C THR A 62 -1.97 19.38 -3.99
N GLU A 63 -2.35 19.18 -2.73
CA GLU A 63 -1.92 20.04 -1.62
C GLU A 63 -0.40 20.00 -1.42
N LYS A 64 0.24 18.90 -1.81
CA LYS A 64 1.69 18.79 -1.85
C LYS A 64 2.23 19.25 -3.19
N SER A 65 3.26 20.08 -3.16
CA SER A 65 3.93 20.51 -4.38
C SER A 65 4.58 19.30 -5.06
N PRO A 66 4.49 19.16 -6.39
CA PRO A 66 5.21 18.13 -7.12
C PRO A 66 6.71 18.16 -6.77
N GLY A 67 7.27 17.03 -6.34
CA GLY A 67 8.66 16.94 -5.90
C GLY A 67 8.91 17.27 -4.42
N GLU A 68 7.88 17.57 -3.62
CA GLU A 68 8.01 17.59 -2.16
C GLU A 68 8.18 16.15 -1.66
N GLU A 69 9.36 15.84 -1.11
CA GLU A 69 9.59 14.54 -0.47
C GLU A 69 8.64 14.36 0.74
N PRO A 70 8.16 13.13 0.98
CA PRO A 70 7.39 12.85 2.18
C PRO A 70 8.26 13.14 3.41
N LYS A 71 7.77 14.03 4.28
CA LYS A 71 8.44 14.32 5.54
C LYS A 71 8.33 13.09 6.44
N ALA A 72 9.47 12.53 6.83
CA ALA A 72 9.50 11.51 7.86
C ALA A 72 8.81 12.05 9.14
N PRO A 73 8.04 11.21 9.85
CA PRO A 73 7.56 11.55 11.18
C PRO A 73 8.73 12.01 12.07
N LYS A 74 8.46 12.93 12.99
CA LYS A 74 9.44 13.29 14.01
C LYS A 74 9.70 12.04 14.86
N ARG A 75 10.98 11.70 15.07
CA ARG A 75 11.34 10.67 16.05
C ARG A 75 11.30 11.31 17.42
N ASP A 76 10.25 11.03 18.18
CA ASP A 76 10.14 11.45 19.58
C ASP A 76 10.87 10.47 20.52
N ASP A 77 11.00 9.21 20.09
CA ASP A 77 11.72 8.16 20.79
C ASP A 77 13.16 8.01 20.26
N PRO A 78 14.13 7.63 21.13
CA PRO A 78 15.49 7.33 20.70
C PRO A 78 15.48 6.20 19.65
N GLU A 79 16.37 6.30 18.66
CA GLU A 79 16.56 5.21 17.70
C GLU A 79 17.00 3.94 18.44
N PRO A 80 16.55 2.75 18.02
CA PRO A 80 17.03 1.50 18.61
C PRO A 80 18.55 1.42 18.45
N ASP A 81 19.25 1.06 19.54
CA ASP A 81 20.68 0.80 19.52
C ASP A 81 20.94 -0.50 18.72
N HIS A 82 21.07 -0.38 17.40
CA HIS A 82 21.36 -1.50 16.53
C HIS A 82 22.82 -1.93 16.71
N GLU A 83 23.07 -2.98 17.50
CA GLU A 83 24.37 -3.64 17.54
C GLU A 83 24.47 -4.65 16.39
N ALA A 84 25.41 -4.42 15.46
CA ALA A 84 25.72 -5.37 14.40
C ALA A 84 26.52 -6.55 14.99
N VAL A 85 25.83 -7.51 15.61
CA VAL A 85 26.44 -8.76 16.09
C VAL A 85 26.84 -9.62 14.90
N GLY A 86 28.14 -9.66 14.61
CA GLY A 86 28.72 -10.56 13.63
C GLY A 86 28.69 -12.00 14.14
N LEU A 87 27.96 -12.87 13.46
CA LEU A 87 28.12 -14.32 13.65
C LEU A 87 29.51 -14.69 13.11
N GLY A 88 30.48 -14.91 14.00
CA GLY A 88 31.83 -15.32 13.63
C GLY A 88 31.83 -16.69 12.93
N VAL A 89 32.81 -16.90 12.05
CA VAL A 89 33.16 -18.23 11.53
C VAL A 89 34.27 -18.79 12.42
N ASP A 90 34.07 -20.00 12.93
CA ASP A 90 35.03 -20.75 13.75
C ASP A 90 36.35 -21.08 13.04
#